data_AF-A0A2R5FTX5-F1
#
_entry.id   AF-A0A2R5FTX5-F1
#
_cell.length_a   1.000
_cell.length_b   1.000
_cell.length_c   1.000
_cell.angle_alpha   90.00
_cell.angle_beta   90.00
_cell.angle_gamma   90.00
#
_symmetry.space_group_name_H-M   'P 1'
#
loop_
_entity.id
_entity.type
_entity.pdbx_description
1 polymer ?
#
loop_
_entity_poly.entity_id
_entity_poly.type
_entity_poly.pdbx_seq_one_letter_code
_entity_poly.pdbx_strand_id
1 'polypeptide(L)'
;MIFLVDHNLEGHALLLSGSITNQGWQDLFSIRFVLLEEMSLSVNSSDRVVWRFAQTNQMLLLTANRRMKGKDSLEQVLQEENTPTSFPVITIGDADRVLNDPDYRDLCVNRLLEIVLYIENYIGTRRIFIP
;
A
#
# COMPACT_ATOMS: atom_id res chain seq x y z
N MET A 1 7.37 9.55 2.22
CA MET A 1 6.39 8.49 2.49
C MET A 1 6.93 7.15 2.03
N ILE A 2 6.80 6.12 2.85
CA ILE A 2 7.24 4.76 2.51
C ILE A 2 6.00 3.88 2.36
N PHE A 3 5.92 3.15 1.25
CA PHE A 3 4.93 2.10 1.02
C PHE A 3 5.54 0.75 1.36
N LEU A 4 4.97 0.04 2.32
CA LEU A 4 5.26 -1.38 2.52
C LEU A 4 4.43 -2.17 1.53
N VAL A 5 5.10 -2.80 0.58
CA VAL A 5 4.48 -3.55 -0.52
C VAL A 5 4.27 -4.98 -0.07
N ASP A 6 3.03 -5.41 -0.17
CA ASP A 6 2.65 -6.80 0.00
C ASP A 6 3.33 -7.70 -1.04
N HIS A 7 3.66 -8.93 -0.67
CA HIS A 7 4.33 -9.90 -1.51
C HIS A 7 3.65 -10.10 -2.88
N ASN A 8 2.31 -10.03 -2.92
CA ASN A 8 1.57 -10.18 -4.17
C ASN A 8 1.66 -8.99 -5.14
N LEU A 9 2.31 -7.90 -4.72
CA LEU A 9 2.49 -6.68 -5.51
C LEU A 9 3.95 -6.37 -5.85
N GLU A 10 4.90 -7.25 -5.57
CA GLU A 10 6.34 -6.98 -5.80
C GLU A 10 6.65 -6.50 -7.23
N GLY A 11 6.20 -7.24 -8.25
CA GLY A 11 6.38 -6.84 -9.65
C GLY A 11 5.61 -5.57 -10.05
N HIS A 12 4.46 -5.32 -9.40
CA HIS A 12 3.62 -4.16 -9.66
C HIS A 12 4.24 -2.88 -9.08
N ALA A 13 4.84 -2.97 -7.89
CA ALA A 13 5.50 -1.85 -7.24
C ALA A 13 6.66 -1.28 -8.05
N LEU A 14 7.38 -2.13 -8.81
CA LEU A 14 8.41 -1.66 -9.73
C LEU A 14 7.83 -0.75 -10.82
N LEU A 15 6.70 -1.12 -11.42
CA LEU A 15 6.04 -0.31 -12.44
C LEU A 15 5.45 0.97 -11.87
N LEU A 16 4.80 0.90 -10.69
CA LEU A 16 4.25 2.07 -10.00
C LEU A 16 5.36 3.05 -9.63
N SER A 17 6.46 2.57 -9.06
CA SER A 17 7.63 3.39 -8.75
C SER A 17 8.22 4.01 -10.01
N GLY A 18 8.35 3.23 -11.10
CA GLY A 18 8.84 3.74 -12.38
C GLY A 18 7.96 4.84 -12.95
N SER A 19 6.64 4.71 -12.91
CA SER A 19 5.69 5.76 -13.32
C SER A 19 5.85 7.03 -12.47
N ILE A 20 5.97 6.90 -11.15
CA ILE A 20 6.18 8.05 -10.24
C ILE A 20 7.50 8.78 -10.56
N THR A 21 8.59 8.03 -10.79
CA THR A 21 9.88 8.61 -11.19
C THR A 21 9.79 9.31 -12.53
N ASN A 22 9.20 8.67 -13.54
CA ASN A 22 9.10 9.20 -14.90
C ASN A 22 8.26 10.48 -14.99
N GLN A 23 7.28 10.64 -14.09
CA GLN A 23 6.47 11.85 -13.98
C GLN A 23 7.15 12.97 -13.15
N GLY A 24 8.36 12.74 -12.62
CA GLY A 24 9.14 13.74 -11.87
C GLY A 24 8.72 13.93 -10.41
N TRP A 25 7.81 13.10 -9.89
CA TRP A 25 7.29 13.27 -8.53
C TRP A 25 8.32 12.96 -7.43
N GLN A 26 9.34 12.14 -7.72
CA GLN A 26 10.39 11.83 -6.75
C GLN A 26 11.24 13.05 -6.37
N ASP A 27 11.35 14.04 -7.26
CA ASP A 27 12.08 15.28 -6.99
C ASP A 27 11.30 16.20 -6.02
N LEU A 28 9.98 16.01 -5.95
CA LEU A 28 9.07 16.81 -5.12
C LEU A 28 8.75 16.10 -3.79
N PHE A 29 8.65 14.77 -3.80
CA PHE A 29 8.28 13.96 -2.65
C PHE A 29 9.16 12.72 -2.55
N SER A 30 9.74 12.49 -1.36
CA SER A 30 10.46 11.25 -1.07
C SER A 30 9.48 10.08 -0.95
N ILE A 31 9.09 9.49 -2.08
CA ILE A 31 8.25 8.29 -2.17
C ILE A 31 9.12 7.08 -2.43
N ARG A 32 9.00 6.06 -1.56
CA ARG A 32 9.73 4.80 -1.70
C ARG A 32 8.79 3.62 -1.50
N PHE A 33 8.97 2.60 -2.32
CA PHE A 33 8.35 1.30 -2.15
C PHE A 33 9.39 0.37 -1.53
N VAL A 34 9.02 -0.35 -0.48
CA VAL A 34 9.85 -1.37 0.17
C VAL A 34 9.09 -2.68 0.23
N LEU A 35 9.78 -3.79 0.00
CA LEU A 35 9.21 -5.13 0.08
C LEU A 35 9.28 -5.68 1.51
N LEU A 36 8.48 -6.71 1.80
CA LEU A 36 8.50 -7.37 3.11
C LEU A 36 9.89 -7.88 3.48
N GLU A 37 10.57 -8.54 2.54
CA GLU A 37 11.89 -9.14 2.75
C GLU A 37 12.97 -8.09 3.03
N GLU A 38 12.90 -6.92 2.39
CA GLU A 38 13.81 -5.80 2.67
C GLU A 38 13.68 -5.30 4.11
N MET A 39 12.50 -5.47 4.71
CA MET A 39 12.22 -5.11 6.10
C MET A 39 12.38 -6.31 7.05
N SER A 40 13.00 -7.41 6.60
CA SER A 40 13.17 -8.65 7.36
C SER A 40 11.86 -9.29 7.82
N LEU A 41 10.76 -9.01 7.13
CA LEU A 41 9.48 -9.69 7.32
C LEU A 41 9.41 -10.92 6.43
N SER A 42 8.87 -12.02 6.96
CA SER A 42 8.62 -13.20 6.16
C SER A 42 7.46 -12.94 5.19
N VAL A 43 7.55 -13.44 3.97
CA VAL A 43 6.41 -13.48 3.03
C VAL A 43 5.20 -14.24 3.57
N ASN A 44 5.42 -15.12 4.56
CA ASN A 44 4.38 -15.88 5.26
C ASN A 44 3.90 -15.19 6.56
N SER A 45 4.35 -13.97 6.85
CA SER A 45 3.86 -13.20 8.00
C SER A 45 2.37 -12.92 7.86
N SER A 46 1.63 -13.04 8.96
CA SER A 46 0.19 -12.78 8.97
C SER A 46 -0.14 -11.31 8.70
N ASP A 47 -1.36 -11.03 8.22
CA ASP A 47 -1.81 -9.65 7.95
C ASP A 47 -1.66 -8.76 9.19
N ARG A 48 -1.87 -9.32 10.39
CA ARG A 48 -1.71 -8.62 11.67
C ARG A 48 -0.26 -8.19 11.91
N VAL A 49 0.70 -9.08 11.68
CA VAL A 49 2.13 -8.77 11.85
C VAL A 49 2.56 -7.70 10.86
N VAL A 50 2.20 -7.88 9.57
CA VAL A 50 2.52 -6.93 8.51
C VAL A 50 1.91 -5.55 8.78
N TRP A 51 0.62 -5.51 9.17
CA TRP A 51 -0.06 -4.26 9.46
C TRP A 51 0.54 -3.53 10.67
N ARG A 52 0.76 -4.23 11.80
CA ARG A 52 1.38 -3.62 12.99
C ARG A 52 2.78 -3.08 12.70
N PHE A 53 3.55 -3.81 11.90
CA PHE A 53 4.87 -3.37 11.47
C PHE A 53 4.76 -2.07 10.66
N ALA A 54 3.87 -2.02 9.67
CA ALA A 54 3.65 -0.81 8.86
C ALA A 54 3.25 0.38 9.74
N GLN A 55 2.30 0.20 10.67
CA GLN A 55 1.86 1.27 11.57
C GLN A 55 2.98 1.77 12.49
N THR A 56 3.73 0.86 13.11
CA THR A 56 4.84 1.19 14.03
C THR A 56 5.94 1.99 13.32
N ASN A 57 6.15 1.72 12.03
CA ASN A 57 7.16 2.38 11.22
C ASN A 57 6.60 3.52 10.35
N GLN A 58 5.35 3.93 10.57
CA GLN A 58 4.70 5.01 9.82
C GLN A 58 4.71 4.80 8.30
N MET A 59 4.46 3.57 7.87
CA MET A 59 4.41 3.17 6.47
C MET A 59 2.97 2.94 6.00
N LEU A 60 2.70 3.23 4.72
CA LEU A 60 1.45 2.88 4.07
C LEU A 60 1.53 1.44 3.55
N LEU A 61 0.64 0.56 4.02
CA LEU A 61 0.57 -0.79 3.48
C LEU A 61 -0.14 -0.77 2.12
N LEU A 62 0.53 -1.23 1.07
CA LEU A 62 -0.02 -1.37 -0.28
C LEU A 62 -0.20 -2.85 -0.60
N THR A 63 -1.43 -3.24 -0.93
CA THR A 63 -1.80 -4.63 -1.24
C THR A 63 -2.73 -4.68 -2.45
N ALA A 64 -2.83 -5.83 -3.10
CA ALA A 64 -3.96 -6.16 -3.94
C ALA A 64 -4.77 -7.25 -3.25
N ASN A 65 -6.09 -7.08 -3.21
CA ASN A 65 -7.07 -8.11 -2.87
C ASN A 65 -6.58 -9.34 -2.06
N ARG A 66 -6.13 -9.17 -0.80
CA ARG A 66 -5.93 -10.30 0.13
C ARG A 66 -7.28 -10.92 0.48
N ARG A 67 -7.73 -11.92 -0.29
CA ARG A 67 -8.82 -12.84 0.11
C ARG A 67 -8.32 -13.83 1.16
N MET A 68 -7.77 -13.33 2.26
CA MET A 68 -7.51 -14.14 3.45
C MET A 68 -8.78 -14.15 4.30
N LYS A 69 -9.31 -15.33 4.63
CA LYS A 69 -10.40 -15.50 5.58
C LYS A 69 -9.83 -16.03 6.89
N GLY A 70 -10.22 -15.44 8.03
CA GLY A 70 -9.85 -15.92 9.36
C GLY A 70 -9.43 -14.82 10.32
N LYS A 71 -9.01 -15.23 11.54
CA LYS A 71 -8.69 -14.36 12.69
C LYS A 71 -7.60 -13.31 12.46
N ASP A 72 -6.72 -13.59 11.51
CA ASP A 72 -5.61 -12.73 11.13
C ASP A 72 -5.78 -12.23 9.68
N SER A 73 -7.02 -12.18 9.19
CA SER A 73 -7.34 -11.47 7.96
C SER A 73 -7.19 -9.96 8.18
N LEU A 74 -6.73 -9.27 7.14
CA LEU A 74 -6.54 -7.83 7.14
C LEU A 74 -7.81 -7.10 7.57
N GLU A 75 -8.98 -7.55 7.12
CA GLU A 75 -10.26 -6.96 7.49
C GLU A 75 -10.51 -7.04 9.00
N GLN A 76 -10.26 -8.20 9.60
CA GLN A 76 -10.42 -8.37 11.04
C GLN A 76 -9.41 -7.53 11.83
N VAL A 77 -8.16 -7.48 11.38
CA VAL A 77 -7.11 -6.63 11.99
C VAL A 77 -7.53 -5.16 11.95
N LEU A 78 -8.02 -4.67 10.81
CA LEU A 78 -8.49 -3.30 10.67
C LEU A 78 -9.73 -3.01 11.53
N GLN A 79 -10.60 -3.99 11.74
CA GLN A 79 -11.75 -3.83 12.63
C GLN A 79 -11.34 -3.76 14.11
N GLU A 80 -10.37 -4.57 14.53
CA GLU A 80 -9.97 -4.71 15.94
C GLU A 80 -8.92 -3.68 16.39
N GLU A 81 -7.99 -3.31 15.52
CA GLU A 81 -6.78 -2.57 15.92
C GLU A 81 -6.68 -1.16 15.33
N ASN A 82 -7.50 -0.81 14.33
CA ASN A 82 -7.43 0.52 13.74
C ASN A 82 -7.82 1.60 14.76
N THR A 83 -7.04 2.67 14.78
CA THR A 83 -7.24 3.84 15.63
C THR A 83 -7.46 5.10 14.79
N PRO A 84 -7.95 6.21 15.38
CA PRO A 84 -8.05 7.49 14.68
C PRO A 84 -6.72 8.06 14.16
N THR A 85 -5.58 7.50 14.59
CA THR A 85 -4.24 7.91 14.15
C THR A 85 -3.58 6.88 13.23
N SER A 86 -4.27 5.79 12.89
CA SER A 86 -3.72 4.72 12.05
C SER A 86 -3.64 5.15 10.58
N PHE A 87 -2.54 4.81 9.90
CA PHE A 87 -2.46 4.98 8.45
C PHE A 87 -3.41 4.02 7.73
N PRO A 88 -4.04 4.47 6.62
CA PRO A 88 -4.89 3.60 5.83
C PRO A 88 -4.08 2.52 5.13
N VAL A 89 -4.72 1.37 4.93
CA VAL A 89 -4.25 0.34 3.99
C VAL A 89 -4.79 0.66 2.61
N ILE A 90 -3.91 0.68 1.61
CA ILE A 90 -4.28 0.99 0.23
C ILE A 90 -4.40 -0.33 -0.52
N THR A 91 -5.53 -0.51 -1.21
CA THR A 91 -5.82 -1.71 -1.99
C THR A 91 -6.04 -1.37 -3.44
N ILE A 92 -5.18 -1.91 -4.30
CA ILE A 92 -5.34 -1.88 -5.76
C ILE A 92 -6.50 -2.80 -6.13
N GLY A 93 -7.43 -2.28 -6.93
CA GLY A 93 -8.65 -3.00 -7.31
C GLY A 93 -8.36 -4.20 -8.22
N ASP A 94 -7.50 -3.98 -9.23
CA ASP A 94 -7.13 -4.96 -10.25
C ASP A 94 -5.62 -4.91 -10.51
N ALA A 95 -4.86 -5.78 -9.83
CA ALA A 95 -3.41 -5.82 -9.97
C ALA A 95 -2.96 -6.15 -11.41
N ASP A 96 -3.68 -7.05 -12.09
CA ASP A 96 -3.32 -7.47 -13.45
C ASP A 96 -3.37 -6.29 -14.43
N ARG A 97 -4.31 -5.36 -14.23
CA ARG A 97 -4.38 -4.13 -15.04
C ARG A 97 -3.23 -3.17 -14.76
N VAL A 98 -2.65 -3.13 -13.56
CA VAL A 98 -1.45 -2.32 -13.30
C VAL A 98 -0.28 -2.76 -14.20
N LEU A 99 -0.17 -4.06 -14.51
CA LEU A 99 0.86 -4.57 -15.41
C LEU A 99 0.57 -4.27 -16.88
N ASN A 100 -0.69 -4.43 -17.30
CA ASN A 100 -1.05 -4.54 -18.71
C ASN A 100 -1.74 -3.29 -19.29
N ASP A 101 -2.19 -2.37 -18.46
CA ASP A 101 -2.98 -1.19 -18.84
C ASP A 101 -2.29 0.08 -18.30
N PRO A 102 -1.55 0.82 -19.15
CA PRO A 102 -0.86 2.05 -18.75
C PRO A 102 -1.78 3.12 -18.19
N ASP A 103 -2.98 3.29 -18.74
CA ASP A 103 -3.94 4.30 -18.28
C ASP A 103 -4.45 3.95 -16.88
N TYR A 104 -4.73 2.67 -16.65
CA TYR A 104 -5.11 2.18 -15.31
C TYR A 104 -3.98 2.37 -14.30
N ARG A 105 -2.73 2.06 -14.69
CA ARG A 105 -1.56 2.29 -13.84
C ARG A 105 -1.39 3.76 -13.49
N ASP A 106 -1.61 4.67 -14.44
CA ASP A 106 -1.51 6.11 -14.17
C ASP A 106 -2.63 6.60 -13.23
N LEU A 107 -3.85 6.06 -13.34
CA LEU A 107 -4.91 6.30 -12.35
C LEU A 107 -4.51 5.83 -10.95
N CYS A 108 -3.92 4.63 -10.86
CA CYS A 108 -3.36 4.07 -9.64
C CYS A 108 -2.33 5.04 -9.01
N VAL A 109 -1.36 5.49 -9.81
CA VAL A 109 -0.30 6.42 -9.40
C VAL A 109 -0.87 7.76 -8.93
N ASN A 110 -1.81 8.34 -9.68
CA ASN A 110 -2.45 9.60 -9.31
C ASN A 110 -3.16 9.49 -7.95
N ARG A 111 -3.84 8.37 -7.68
CA ARG A 111 -4.47 8.12 -6.39
C ARG A 111 -3.46 7.93 -5.26
N LEU A 112 -2.35 7.23 -5.50
CA LEU A 112 -1.27 7.10 -4.51
C LEU A 112 -0.68 8.47 -4.16
N LEU A 113 -0.43 9.33 -5.16
CA LEU A 113 0.09 10.68 -4.96
C LEU A 113 -0.88 11.56 -4.19
N GLU A 114 -2.18 11.54 -4.54
CA GLU A 114 -3.22 12.26 -3.79
C GLU A 114 -3.25 11.86 -2.31
N ILE A 115 -3.20 10.55 -2.03
CA ILE A 115 -3.19 10.04 -0.65
C ILE A 115 -1.93 10.50 0.09
N VAL A 116 -0.76 10.49 -0.55
CA VAL A 116 0.49 10.97 0.06
C VAL A 116 0.41 12.47 0.36
N LEU A 117 -0.10 13.26 -0.58
CA LEU A 117 -0.21 14.72 -0.48
C LEU A 117 -1.19 15.15 0.61
N TYR A 118 -2.31 14.44 0.74
CA TYR A 118 -3.40 14.78 1.64
C TYR A 118 -3.60 13.72 2.72
N ILE A 119 -2.49 13.13 3.22
CA ILE A 119 -2.54 11.97 4.11
C ILE A 119 -3.41 12.20 5.34
N GLU A 120 -3.44 13.41 5.89
CA GLU A 120 -4.26 13.77 7.05
C GLU A 120 -5.77 13.53 6.82
N ASN A 121 -6.25 13.65 5.59
CA ASN A 121 -7.64 13.39 5.24
C ASN A 121 -8.01 11.90 5.27
N TYR A 122 -7.01 11.02 5.35
CA TYR A 122 -7.16 9.58 5.24
C TYR A 122 -6.77 8.81 6.50
N ILE A 123 -6.17 9.47 7.49
CA ILE A 123 -5.81 8.84 8.76
C ILE A 123 -7.10 8.31 9.44
N GLY A 124 -7.02 7.09 9.97
CA GLY A 124 -8.11 6.42 10.67
C GLY A 124 -9.17 5.78 9.77
N THR A 125 -9.12 5.98 8.45
CA THR A 125 -10.13 5.47 7.50
C THR A 125 -10.06 3.96 7.24
N ARG A 126 -9.15 3.24 7.89
CA ARG A 126 -8.87 1.80 7.75
C ARG A 126 -8.32 1.42 6.38
N ARG A 127 -9.16 1.47 5.34
CA ARG A 127 -8.85 0.92 4.03
C ARG A 127 -9.38 1.81 2.91
N ILE A 128 -8.53 2.04 1.91
CA ILE A 128 -8.85 2.81 0.72
C ILE A 128 -8.65 1.90 -0.48
N PHE A 129 -9.68 1.81 -1.32
CA PHE A 129 -9.58 1.16 -2.61
C PHE A 129 -9.20 2.20 -3.66
N ILE A 130 -8.16 1.91 -4.42
CA ILE A 130 -7.78 2.67 -5.61
C ILE A 130 -8.08 1.80 -6.84
N PRO A 131 -8.05 2.38 -8.06
CA PRO A 131 -7.96 1.59 -9.27
C PRO A 131 -6.62 0.82 -9.29
#